data_AF-A0A3A0DVX1-F1
#
_entry.id   AF-A0A3A0DVX1-F1
#
_cell.length_a   1.000
_cell.length_b   1.000
_cell.length_c   1.000
_cell.angle_alpha   90.00
_cell.angle_beta   90.00
_cell.angle_gamma   90.00
#
_symmetry.space_group_name_H-M   'P 1'
#
loop_
_entity.id
_entity.type
_entity.pdbx_description
1 polymer ?
#
loop_
_entity_poly.entity_id
_entity_poly.type
_entity_poly.pdbx_seq_one_letter_code
_entity_poly.pdbx_strand_id
1 'polypeptide(L)'
;MLSEAREKQIRMLLTEGKLSQREVSELTGTSRATVNAIARGRRSVSLQSGNDTAACFAPKQRPRRCPGCGGMVYLPCHLCRIRRYVLANGANRVRTCVGAGCGIDQA
;
A
#
# COMPACT_ATOMS: atom_id res chain seq x y z
N MET A 1 10.24 17.32 -4.13
CA MET A 1 8.97 17.50 -4.87
C MET A 1 9.27 17.33 -6.36
N LEU A 2 8.61 16.41 -7.06
CA LEU A 2 8.81 16.22 -8.51
C LEU A 2 7.76 17.03 -9.26
N SER A 3 8.10 17.63 -10.40
CA SER A 3 7.12 18.34 -11.21
C SER A 3 6.14 17.35 -11.87
N GLU A 4 4.89 17.78 -12.04
CA GLU A 4 3.84 16.98 -12.67
C GLU A 4 4.22 16.55 -14.10
N ALA A 5 4.87 17.44 -14.85
CA ALA A 5 5.39 17.15 -16.18
C ALA A 5 6.40 15.99 -16.17
N ARG A 6 7.30 15.93 -15.18
CA ARG A 6 8.29 14.85 -15.05
C ARG A 6 7.63 13.52 -14.66
N GLU A 7 6.62 13.53 -13.79
CA GLU A 7 5.90 12.29 -13.45
C GLU A 7 5.13 11.74 -14.64
N LYS A 8 4.51 12.61 -15.44
CA LYS A 8 3.81 12.21 -16.68
C LYS A 8 4.78 11.59 -17.70
N GLN A 9 5.96 12.20 -17.87
CA GLN A 9 7.00 11.66 -18.75
C GLN A 9 7.48 10.27 -18.28
N ILE A 10 7.74 10.10 -16.98
CA ILE A 10 8.13 8.79 -16.41
C ILE A 10 7.03 7.75 -16.62
N ARG A 11 5.76 8.11 -16.42
CA ARG A 11 4.63 7.19 -16.68
C ARG A 11 4.56 6.76 -18.13
N MET A 12 4.72 7.69 -19.07
CA MET A 12 4.72 7.36 -20.50
C MET A 12 5.83 6.36 -20.86
N LEU A 13 7.04 6.59 -20.37
CA LEU A 13 8.19 5.69 -20.60
C LEU A 13 8.00 4.32 -19.97
N LEU A 14 7.36 4.25 -18.79
CA LEU A 14 7.04 2.98 -18.13
C LEU A 14 5.91 2.22 -18.86
N THR A 15 4.91 2.92 -19.41
CA THR A 15 3.84 2.31 -20.20
C THR A 15 4.34 1.77 -21.53
N GLU A 16 5.33 2.41 -22.14
CA GLU A 16 5.97 1.92 -23.37
C GLU A 16 6.69 0.57 -23.16
N GLY A 17 7.13 0.27 -21.92
CA GLY A 17 7.64 -1.05 -21.54
C GLY A 17 8.98 -1.45 -22.16
N LYS A 18 9.57 -0.60 -23.01
CA LYS A 18 10.86 -0.85 -23.70
C LYS A 18 12.08 -0.59 -22.82
N LEU A 19 11.94 0.24 -21.79
CA LEU A 19 13.04 0.67 -20.93
C LEU A 19 12.88 0.09 -19.53
N SER A 20 13.98 -0.40 -18.97
CA SER A 20 14.05 -0.78 -17.56
C SER A 20 13.97 0.44 -16.65
N GLN A 21 13.57 0.25 -15.40
CA GLN A 21 13.50 1.34 -14.41
C GLN A 21 14.85 2.05 -14.18
N ARG A 22 15.97 1.38 -14.50
CA ARG A 22 17.31 1.97 -14.44
C ARG A 22 17.53 2.95 -15.59
N GLU A 23 17.22 2.53 -16.81
CA GLU A 23 17.35 3.37 -18.00
C GLU A 23 16.41 4.57 -17.91
N VAL A 24 15.19 4.38 -17.39
CA VAL A 24 14.26 5.49 -17.13
C VAL A 24 14.83 6.47 -16.12
N SER A 25 15.54 6.01 -15.08
CA SER A 25 16.16 6.90 -14.08
C SER A 25 17.32 7.72 -14.66
N GLU A 26 18.15 7.10 -15.51
CA GLU A 26 19.28 7.76 -16.17
C GLU A 26 18.78 8.78 -17.22
N LEU A 27 17.73 8.43 -17.97
CA LEU A 27 17.13 9.28 -19.00
C LEU A 27 16.40 10.49 -18.42
N THR A 28 15.68 10.31 -17.31
CA THR A 28 14.87 11.38 -16.70
C THR A 28 15.58 12.12 -15.56
N GLY A 29 16.83 11.77 -15.25
CA GLY A 29 17.60 12.34 -14.15
C GLY A 29 16.92 12.20 -12.78
N THR A 30 16.04 11.21 -12.63
CA THR A 30 15.18 11.03 -11.46
C THR A 30 15.64 9.80 -10.69
N SER A 31 15.68 9.86 -9.36
CA SER A 31 16.20 8.74 -8.56
C SER A 31 15.42 7.44 -8.82
N ARG A 32 16.15 6.32 -8.84
CA ARG A 32 15.59 4.97 -9.05
C ARG A 32 14.47 4.64 -8.04
N ALA A 33 14.60 5.13 -6.81
CA ALA A 33 13.56 5.03 -5.78
C ALA A 33 12.27 5.76 -6.17
N THR A 34 12.39 6.93 -6.80
CA THR A 34 11.24 7.71 -7.28
C THR A 34 10.57 7.04 -8.48
N VAL A 35 11.35 6.56 -9.46
CA VAL A 35 10.82 5.79 -10.60
C VAL A 35 10.08 4.54 -10.12
N ASN A 36 10.64 3.81 -9.15
CA ASN A 36 10.00 2.64 -8.55
C ASN A 36 8.70 3.01 -7.79
N ALA A 37 8.67 4.15 -7.08
CA ALA A 37 7.47 4.63 -6.43
C ALA A 37 6.36 4.99 -7.43
N ILE A 38 6.71 5.57 -8.58
CA ILE A 38 5.77 5.87 -9.67
C ILE A 38 5.28 4.57 -10.33
N ALA A 39 6.19 3.63 -10.65
CA ALA A 39 5.85 2.34 -11.25
C ALA A 39 4.91 1.50 -10.37
N ARG A 40 5.08 1.57 -9.04
CA ARG A 40 4.20 0.90 -8.06
C ARG A 40 2.88 1.64 -7.79
N GLY A 41 2.62 2.75 -8.48
CA GLY A 41 1.43 3.58 -8.26
C GLY A 41 1.38 4.27 -6.90
N ARG A 42 2.51 4.33 -6.16
CA ARG A 42 2.60 4.98 -4.84
C ARG A 42 2.75 6.50 -4.93
N ARG A 43 2.92 7.05 -6.14
CA ARG A 43 2.76 8.47 -6.44
C ARG A 43 1.67 8.68 -7.49
N SER A 44 0.52 9.17 -7.07
CA SER A 44 -0.45 9.85 -7.93
C SER A 44 -0.34 11.36 -7.71
N VAL A 45 -0.13 12.14 -8.77
CA VAL A 45 -0.20 13.62 -8.75
C VAL A 45 -1.66 14.12 -8.62
N SER A 46 -2.48 13.40 -7.89
CA SER A 46 -3.79 13.85 -7.44
C SER A 46 -3.94 13.18 -6.08
N LEU A 47 -3.91 13.89 -4.97
CA LEU A 47 -4.45 15.21 -4.73
C LEU A 47 -3.36 16.13 -4.16
N GLN A 48 -3.50 17.43 -4.40
CA GLN A 48 -3.09 18.41 -3.41
C GLN A 48 -3.50 17.88 -2.03
N SER A 49 -2.56 17.69 -1.12
CA SER A 49 -2.87 17.75 0.31
C SER A 49 -3.18 19.20 0.68
N GLY A 50 -4.12 19.82 -0.04
CA GLY A 50 -5.01 20.82 0.52
C GLY A 50 -6.00 20.04 1.37
N ASN A 51 -5.59 19.72 2.58
CA ASN A 51 -6.54 19.41 3.63
C ASN A 51 -5.97 19.94 4.94
N ASP A 52 -6.30 21.21 5.16
CA ASP A 52 -6.61 21.81 6.46
C ASP A 52 -7.68 20.98 7.21
N THR A 53 -7.39 19.70 7.44
CA THR A 53 -8.08 18.83 8.39
C THR A 53 -7.04 17.98 9.15
N ALA A 54 -6.01 18.66 9.65
CA ALA A 54 -5.43 18.32 10.95
C ALA A 54 -6.43 18.62 12.11
N ALA A 55 -7.73 18.61 11.83
CA ALA A 55 -8.77 18.42 12.82
C ALA A 55 -8.68 16.96 13.27
N CYS A 56 -7.79 16.72 14.23
CA CYS A 56 -7.85 15.68 15.24
C CYS A 56 -9.00 14.68 15.03
N PHE A 57 -8.78 13.64 14.23
CA PHE A 57 -9.56 12.40 14.30
C PHE A 57 -9.20 11.65 15.60
N ALA A 58 -9.22 12.36 16.74
CA ALA A 58 -9.39 11.71 18.01
C ALA A 58 -10.77 11.05 17.96
N PRO A 59 -10.89 9.72 18.02
CA PRO A 59 -12.19 9.10 18.11
C PRO A 59 -12.89 9.69 19.33
N LYS A 60 -14.05 10.33 19.14
CA LYS A 60 -14.84 10.98 20.21
C LYS A 60 -15.25 10.01 21.33
N GLN A 61 -15.06 8.72 21.12
CA GLN A 61 -15.48 7.66 22.04
C GLN A 61 -14.31 7.21 22.90
N ARG A 62 -14.57 6.90 24.17
CA ARG A 62 -13.58 6.24 25.03
C ARG A 62 -13.33 4.82 24.52
N PRO A 63 -12.08 4.30 24.58
CA PRO A 63 -11.82 2.91 24.25
C PRO A 63 -12.59 1.99 25.19
N ARG A 64 -13.18 0.92 24.65
CA ARG A 64 -13.95 -0.09 25.39
C ARG A 64 -13.36 -1.47 25.12
N ARG A 65 -13.58 -2.42 26.03
CA ARG A 65 -13.23 -3.82 25.74
C ARG A 65 -14.16 -4.39 24.68
N CYS A 66 -13.60 -5.02 23.67
CA CYS A 66 -14.36 -5.72 22.64
C CYS A 66 -14.99 -6.99 23.22
N PRO A 67 -16.30 -7.25 23.02
CA PRO A 67 -16.93 -8.48 23.48
C PRO A 67 -16.46 -9.74 22.73
N GLY A 68 -15.82 -9.60 21.56
CA GLY A 68 -15.34 -10.73 20.77
C GLY A 68 -13.91 -11.18 21.13
N CYS A 69 -12.96 -10.24 21.22
CA CYS A 69 -11.54 -10.55 21.47
C CYS A 69 -11.01 -10.07 22.83
N GLY A 70 -11.80 -9.33 23.62
CA GLY A 70 -11.39 -8.80 24.92
C GLY A 70 -10.44 -7.59 24.87
N GLY A 71 -9.93 -7.21 23.69
CA GLY A 71 -8.99 -6.10 23.54
C GLY A 71 -9.62 -4.73 23.83
N MET A 72 -8.85 -3.81 24.40
CA MET A 72 -9.20 -2.39 24.54
C MET A 72 -9.08 -1.71 23.18
N VAL A 73 -10.23 -1.37 22.58
CA VAL A 73 -10.30 -0.81 21.22
C VAL A 73 -11.37 0.28 21.15
N TYR A 74 -11.31 1.10 20.11
CA TYR A 74 -12.46 1.88 19.69
C TYR A 74 -13.38 0.97 18.87
N LEU A 75 -14.68 0.98 19.21
CA LEU A 75 -15.67 0.20 18.48
C LEU A 75 -15.97 0.89 17.14
N PRO A 76 -16.16 0.13 16.05
CA PRO A 76 -16.18 -1.33 15.96
C PRO A 76 -14.78 -1.98 15.93
N CYS A 77 -14.64 -3.18 16.50
CA CYS A 77 -13.35 -3.88 16.55
C CYS A 77 -12.94 -4.39 15.16
N HIS A 78 -11.98 -3.71 14.54
CA HIS A 78 -11.44 -4.08 13.23
C HIS A 78 -10.79 -5.48 13.23
N LEU A 79 -10.12 -5.88 14.31
CA LEU A 79 -9.52 -7.22 14.41
C LEU A 79 -10.58 -8.32 14.34
N CYS A 80 -11.67 -8.19 15.11
CA CYS A 80 -12.77 -9.15 15.06
C CYS A 80 -13.46 -9.15 13.69
N ARG A 81 -13.59 -7.98 13.06
CA ARG A 81 -14.14 -7.86 11.71
C ARG A 81 -13.29 -8.62 10.68
N ILE A 82 -11.98 -8.44 10.69
CA ILE A 82 -11.06 -9.12 9.78
C ILE A 82 -11.04 -10.63 10.06
N ARG A 83 -11.00 -11.06 11.33
CA ARG A 83 -11.06 -12.48 11.68
C ARG A 83 -12.33 -13.14 11.15
N ARG A 84 -13.50 -12.52 11.31
CA ARG A 84 -14.76 -13.01 10.73
C ARG A 84 -14.69 -13.08 9.21
N TYR A 85 -14.12 -12.06 8.57
CA TYR A 85 -13.94 -12.06 7.12
C TYR A 85 -13.05 -13.21 6.64
N VAL A 86 -11.93 -13.47 7.33
CA VAL A 86 -11.02 -14.58 7.01
C VAL A 86 -11.68 -15.94 7.25
N LEU A 87 -12.45 -16.09 8.33
CA LEU A 87 -13.21 -17.31 8.62
C LEU A 87 -14.32 -17.55 7.57
N ALA A 88 -15.08 -16.51 7.22
CA ALA A 88 -16.21 -16.61 6.29
C ALA A 88 -15.77 -16.84 4.83
N ASN A 89 -14.64 -16.26 4.43
CA ASN A 89 -14.15 -16.34 3.05
C ASN A 89 -13.05 -17.38 2.83
N GLY A 90 -12.78 -18.25 3.82
CA GLY A 90 -11.88 -19.40 3.67
C GLY A 90 -10.50 -19.07 3.09
N ALA A 91 -9.53 -18.82 3.97
CA ALA A 91 -8.10 -18.96 3.69
C ALA A 91 -7.54 -18.20 2.46
N ASN A 92 -7.14 -16.95 2.66
CA ASN A 92 -5.98 -16.47 1.90
C ASN A 92 -4.75 -17.12 2.57
N ARG A 93 -4.35 -18.30 2.08
CA ARG A 93 -3.03 -18.89 2.39
C ARG A 93 -2.00 -17.85 1.98
N VAL A 94 -1.60 -17.01 2.92
CA VAL A 94 -0.39 -16.21 2.78
C VAL A 94 0.70 -17.25 2.54
N ARG A 95 1.24 -17.28 1.31
CA ARG A 95 2.55 -17.87 1.06
C ARG A 95 3.50 -17.13 1.98
N THR A 96 3.68 -17.62 3.20
CA THR A 96 4.78 -17.18 4.03
C THR A 96 6.00 -17.83 3.41
N CYS A 97 6.73 -17.05 2.63
CA CYS A 97 8.08 -17.35 2.24
C CYS A 97 8.92 -17.33 3.52
N VAL A 98 8.85 -18.40 4.32
CA VAL A 98 9.72 -18.58 5.47
C VAL A 98 10.99 -19.24 4.95
N GLY A 99 11.99 -18.43 4.65
CA GLY A 99 13.30 -18.91 4.25
C GLY A 99 13.38 -19.37 2.80
N ALA A 100 14.57 -19.23 2.23
CA ALA A 100 14.90 -19.49 0.84
C ALA A 100 14.35 -20.82 0.29
N GLY A 101 13.46 -20.75 -0.72
CA GLY A 101 13.03 -21.90 -1.52
C GLY A 101 11.56 -21.86 -1.92
N CYS A 102 11.28 -21.52 -3.17
CA CYS A 102 9.98 -21.79 -3.78
C CYS A 102 9.93 -23.28 -4.16
N GLY A 103 9.39 -24.13 -3.29
CA GLY A 103 8.97 -25.49 -3.62
C GLY A 103 7.44 -25.56 -3.62
N ILE A 104 6.87 -25.91 -4.77
CA ILE A 104 5.45 -26.29 -4.90
C ILE A 104 5.40 -27.81 -4.76
N ASP A 105 5.08 -28.30 -3.57
CA ASP A 105 4.74 -29.72 -3.39
C ASP A 105 3.28 -29.93 -3.80
N GLN A 106 3.09 -30.67 -4.90
CA GLN A 106 1.84 -31.34 -5.23
C GLN A 106 2.00 -32.83 -4.88
N ALA A 107 1.29 -33.28 -3.85
CA ALA A 107 0.82 -34.66 -3.69
C ALA A 107 -0.37 -34.66 -2.74
#